data_AF-A0A521UJY9-F1
#
_entry.id   AF-A0A521UJY9-F1
#
_cell.length_a   1.000
_cell.length_b   1.000
_cell.length_c   1.000
_cell.angle_alpha   90.00
_cell.angle_beta   90.00
_cell.angle_gamma   90.00
#
_symmetry.space_group_name_H-M   'P 1'
#
loop_
_entity.id
_entity.type
_entity.pdbx_description
1 polymer ?
#
loop_
_entity_poly.entity_id
_entity_poly.type
_entity_poly.pdbx_seq_one_letter_code
_entity_poly.pdbx_strand_id
1 'polypeptide(L)'
;MKCGQPGSTTLRKTLHWHPEWVGLTILLSPLVYVIVASALRKSEPVAVPLCPTHAVKHRRALITAWGVAAASLVLLGCTFVEIASAGGGEVVGAAFVASLLGLLAAPLVGIAGTRLLRPVFIDDRIVRVTGAGPGFLGGLSPSPWPPG
;
A
#
# COMPACT_ATOMS: atom_id res chain seq x y z
N MET A 1 7.61 14.13 -9.28
CA MET A 1 8.02 12.69 -9.37
C MET A 1 7.46 11.95 -10.59
N LYS A 2 6.13 11.83 -10.81
CA LYS A 2 5.61 11.20 -12.07
C LYS A 2 5.54 12.15 -13.27
N CYS A 3 5.43 13.45 -13.03
CA CYS A 3 5.22 14.48 -14.06
C CYS A 3 6.39 15.46 -14.24
N GLY A 4 7.54 15.23 -13.59
CA GLY A 4 8.71 16.13 -13.68
C GLY A 4 8.55 17.53 -13.04
N GLN A 5 7.34 17.94 -12.66
CA GLN A 5 7.06 19.26 -12.08
C GLN A 5 7.65 19.43 -10.66
N PRO A 6 8.05 20.67 -10.28
CA PRO A 6 8.51 20.98 -8.94
C PRO A 6 7.43 20.61 -7.91
N GLY A 7 7.84 19.89 -6.87
CA GLY A 7 6.93 19.46 -5.82
C GLY A 7 6.66 20.61 -4.86
N SER A 8 5.39 20.96 -4.65
CA SER A 8 4.98 21.92 -3.63
C SER A 8 4.82 21.28 -2.25
N THR A 9 4.70 19.95 -2.20
CA THR A 9 4.45 19.21 -0.96
C THR A 9 5.35 17.98 -0.90
N THR A 10 6.06 17.83 0.20
CA THR A 10 6.93 16.68 0.45
C THR A 10 6.19 15.66 1.30
N LEU A 11 5.91 14.49 0.71
CA LEU A 11 5.36 13.37 1.45
C LEU A 11 6.50 12.52 2.00
N ARG A 12 6.58 12.40 3.32
CA ARG A 12 7.54 11.49 3.98
C ARG A 12 6.91 10.10 4.05
N LYS A 13 7.55 9.11 3.42
CA LYS A 13 7.06 7.73 3.42
C LYS A 13 8.22 6.78 3.69
N THR A 14 8.02 5.88 4.64
CA THR A 14 8.98 4.82 4.93
C THR A 14 8.80 3.71 3.90
N LEU A 15 9.84 3.45 3.11
CA LEU A 15 9.88 2.34 2.18
C LEU A 15 10.31 1.10 2.95
N HIS A 16 9.60 -0.01 2.72
CA HIS A 16 9.92 -1.30 3.30
C HIS A 16 10.32 -2.25 2.19
N TRP A 17 11.47 -2.89 2.37
CA TRP A 17 11.96 -3.90 1.44
C TRP A 17 12.39 -5.13 2.22
N HIS A 18 12.06 -6.29 1.67
CA HIS A 18 12.58 -7.57 2.12
C HIS A 18 13.19 -8.27 0.90
N PRO A 19 14.23 -9.11 1.09
CA PRO A 19 14.77 -9.92 0.01
C PRO A 19 13.71 -10.83 -0.60
N GLU A 20 13.80 -11.10 -1.91
CA GLU A 20 12.83 -11.94 -2.63
C GLU A 20 12.82 -13.38 -2.12
N TRP A 21 13.98 -13.90 -1.72
CA TRP A 21 14.13 -15.25 -1.16
C TRP A 21 13.38 -15.43 0.17
N VAL A 22 13.07 -14.35 0.90
CA VAL A 22 12.23 -14.43 2.11
C VAL A 22 10.84 -14.97 1.75
N GLY A 23 10.34 -14.70 0.55
CA GLY A 23 9.10 -15.28 0.05
C GLY A 23 9.07 -16.80 0.06
N LEU A 24 10.22 -17.46 -0.11
CA LEU A 24 10.31 -18.93 -0.09
C LEU A 24 10.05 -19.53 1.29
N THR A 25 10.30 -18.76 2.37
CA THR A 25 10.09 -19.24 3.74
C THR A 25 8.61 -19.49 4.07
N ILE A 26 7.70 -18.96 3.24
CA ILE A 26 6.25 -19.21 3.39
C ILE A 26 5.87 -20.68 3.12
N LEU A 27 6.66 -21.40 2.30
CA LEU A 27 6.44 -22.83 2.04
C LEU A 27 6.78 -23.71 3.25
N LEU A 28 7.66 -23.24 4.14
CA LEU A 28 8.00 -23.94 5.38
C LEU A 28 6.91 -23.75 6.42
N SER A 29 6.57 -22.49 6.70
CA SER A 29 5.49 -22.12 7.62
C SER A 29 5.18 -20.63 7.50
N PRO A 30 3.90 -20.23 7.54
CA PRO A 30 3.51 -18.82 7.64
C PRO A 30 4.16 -18.11 8.84
N LEU A 31 4.36 -18.82 9.96
CA LEU A 31 4.98 -18.27 11.17
C LEU A 31 6.46 -17.93 10.93
N VAL A 32 7.20 -18.85 10.28
CA VAL A 32 8.61 -18.64 9.93
C VAL A 32 8.74 -17.47 8.96
N TYR A 33 7.85 -17.36 7.98
CA TYR A 33 7.81 -16.22 7.08
C TYR A 33 7.65 -14.89 7.82
N VAL A 34 6.73 -14.79 8.79
CA VAL A 34 6.53 -13.55 9.55
C VAL A 34 7.78 -13.18 10.34
N ILE A 35 8.45 -14.15 10.97
CA ILE A 35 9.68 -13.92 11.75
C ILE A 35 10.81 -13.46 10.83
N VAL A 36 11.06 -14.17 9.73
CA VAL A 36 12.15 -13.86 8.80
C VAL A 36 11.89 -12.53 8.07
N ALA A 37 10.65 -12.29 7.62
CA ALA A 37 10.26 -11.05 6.98
C ALA A 37 10.36 -9.85 7.93
N SER A 38 10.03 -10.00 9.22
CA SER A 38 10.19 -8.91 10.18
C SER A 38 11.65 -8.66 10.55
N ALA A 39 12.47 -9.71 10.68
CA ALA A 39 13.90 -9.60 11.00
C ALA A 39 14.74 -9.00 9.85
N LEU A 40 14.42 -9.35 8.59
CA LEU A 40 15.19 -8.91 7.41
C LEU A 40 14.60 -7.71 6.69
N ARG A 41 13.47 -7.18 7.17
CA ARG A 41 12.85 -6.00 6.60
C ARG A 41 13.72 -4.79 6.87
N LYS A 42 14.30 -4.25 5.80
CA LYS A 42 14.95 -2.94 5.82
C LYS A 42 13.91 -1.85 5.62
N SER A 43 14.04 -0.76 6.36
CA SER A 43 13.13 0.38 6.28
C SER A 43 13.89 1.69 6.19
N GLU A 44 13.67 2.44 5.11
CA GLU A 44 14.33 3.73 4.90
C GLU A 44 13.28 4.84 4.70
N PRO A 45 13.33 5.95 5.47
CA PRO A 45 12.43 7.07 5.29
C PRO A 45 12.81 7.90 4.06
N VAL A 46 11.96 7.90 3.03
CA VAL A 46 12.20 8.70 1.82
C VAL A 46 11.24 9.87 1.76
N ALA A 47 11.78 11.05 1.47
CA ALA A 47 11.04 12.27 1.20
C ALA A 47 10.72 12.34 -0.30
N VAL A 48 9.43 12.24 -0.65
CA VAL A 48 8.97 12.25 -2.04
C VAL A 48 8.29 13.61 -2.30
N PRO A 49 8.87 14.52 -3.10
CA PRO A 49 8.17 15.70 -3.59
C PRO A 49 7.04 15.33 -4.56
N LEU A 50 5.80 15.69 -4.21
CA LEU A 50 4.63 15.62 -5.08
C LEU A 50 4.25 17.01 -5.58
N CYS A 51 3.81 17.06 -6.83
CA CYS A 51 3.10 18.23 -7.34
C CYS A 51 1.65 18.25 -6.78
N PRO A 52 0.99 19.41 -6.75
CA PRO A 52 -0.32 19.57 -6.11
C PRO A 52 -1.39 18.65 -6.70
N THR A 53 -1.38 18.42 -8.01
CA THR A 53 -2.33 17.52 -8.68
C THR A 53 -2.20 16.06 -8.20
N HIS A 54 -0.97 15.56 -8.06
CA HIS A 54 -0.73 14.21 -7.58
C HIS A 54 -0.95 14.09 -6.06
N ALA A 55 -0.68 15.15 -5.29
CA ALA A 55 -1.00 15.19 -3.86
C ALA A 55 -2.51 15.09 -3.62
N VAL A 56 -3.33 15.81 -4.41
CA VAL A 56 -4.80 15.72 -4.33
C VAL A 56 -5.29 14.33 -4.73
N LYS A 57 -4.76 13.73 -5.80
CA LYS A 57 -5.11 12.36 -6.22
C LYS A 57 -4.80 11.33 -5.12
N HIS A 58 -3.62 11.43 -4.51
CA HIS A 58 -3.21 10.57 -3.41
C HIS A 58 -4.11 10.73 -2.17
N ARG A 59 -4.44 11.97 -1.79
CA ARG A 59 -5.34 12.26 -0.67
C ARG A 59 -6.76 11.75 -0.92
N ARG A 60 -7.30 11.91 -2.13
CA ARG A 60 -8.61 11.37 -2.51
C ARG A 60 -8.63 9.85 -2.42
N ALA A 61 -7.60 9.17 -2.94
CA ALA A 61 -7.51 7.71 -2.86
C ALA A 61 -7.46 7.19 -1.41
N LEU A 62 -6.77 7.91 -0.51
CA LEU A 62 -6.79 7.63 0.92
C LEU A 62 -8.19 7.83 1.51
N ILE A 63 -8.80 9.00 1.28
CA ILE A 63 -10.14 9.29 1.81
C ILE A 63 -11.16 8.26 1.33
N THR A 64 -11.14 7.87 0.06
CA THR A 64 -12.04 6.85 -0.47
C THR A 64 -11.77 5.48 0.15
N ALA A 65 -10.50 5.09 0.33
CA ALA A 65 -10.16 3.82 0.96
C ALA A 65 -10.63 3.77 2.43
N TRP A 66 -10.38 4.82 3.20
CA TRP A 66 -10.84 4.94 4.59
C TRP A 66 -12.37 5.01 4.69
N GLY A 67 -13.02 5.74 3.77
CA GLY A 67 -14.48 5.83 3.73
C GLY A 67 -15.14 4.48 3.44
N VAL A 68 -14.62 3.73 2.47
CA VAL A 68 -15.13 2.37 2.14
C VAL A 68 -14.85 1.40 3.30
N ALA A 69 -13.67 1.46 3.92
CA ALA A 69 -13.35 0.62 5.07
C ALA A 69 -14.28 0.91 6.27
N ALA A 70 -14.50 2.19 6.60
CA ALA A 70 -15.41 2.59 7.67
C ALA A 70 -16.85 2.18 7.38
N ALA A 71 -17.34 2.38 6.16
CA ALA A 71 -18.67 1.95 5.75
C ALA A 71 -18.85 0.43 5.84
N SER A 72 -17.84 -0.34 5.39
CA SER A 72 -17.84 -1.80 5.48
C SER A 72 -17.85 -2.28 6.92
N LEU A 73 -17.13 -1.60 7.82
CA LEU A 73 -17.10 -1.93 9.25
C LEU A 73 -18.45 -1.68 9.93
N VAL A 74 -19.11 -0.55 9.60
CA VAL A 74 -20.45 -0.24 10.12
C VAL A 74 -21.47 -1.26 9.65
N LEU A 75 -21.47 -1.60 8.35
CA LEU A 75 -22.37 -2.61 7.78
C LEU A 75 -22.13 -3.99 8.38
N LEU A 76 -20.86 -4.36 8.61
CA LEU A 76 -20.51 -5.62 9.27
C LEU A 76 -21.01 -5.66 10.72
N GLY A 77 -20.90 -4.55 11.45
CA GLY A 77 -21.46 -4.43 12.81
C GLY A 77 -22.99 -4.56 12.83
N CYS A 78 -23.69 -3.86 11.94
CA CYS A 78 -25.16 -3.92 11.86
C CYS A 78 -25.66 -5.32 11.48
N THR A 79 -25.04 -5.95 10.47
CA THR A 79 -25.40 -7.31 10.05
C THR A 79 -25.06 -8.36 11.11
N PHE A 80 -23.96 -8.19 11.86
CA PHE A 80 -23.62 -9.08 12.98
C PHE A 80 -24.65 -9.03 14.10
N VAL A 81 -25.10 -7.84 14.49
CA VAL A 81 -26.13 -7.67 15.53
C VAL A 81 -27.45 -8.33 15.12
N GLU A 82 -27.88 -8.16 13.86
CA GLU A 82 -29.08 -8.80 13.31
C GLU A 82 -28.99 -10.33 13.29
N ILE A 83 -27.84 -10.90 12.89
CA ILE A 83 -27.63 -12.35 12.93
C ILE A 83 -27.69 -12.87 14.38
N ALA A 84 -27.09 -12.13 15.32
CA ALA A 84 -27.02 -12.52 16.72
C ALA A 84 -28.37 -12.38 17.45
N SER A 85 -29.23 -11.42 17.06
CA SER A 85 -30.50 -11.13 17.74
C SER A 85 -31.72 -11.81 17.11
N ALA A 86 -31.75 -11.96 15.78
CA ALA A 86 -32.93 -12.38 15.03
C ALA A 86 -32.72 -13.67 14.21
N GLY A 87 -31.56 -14.33 14.35
CA GLY A 87 -31.28 -15.61 13.70
C GLY A 87 -30.88 -15.51 12.22
N GLY A 88 -30.81 -14.30 11.66
CA GLY A 88 -30.21 -14.00 10.34
C GLY A 88 -30.78 -14.80 9.15
N GLY A 89 -31.66 -14.19 8.35
CA GLY A 89 -32.09 -14.77 7.07
C GLY A 89 -30.94 -14.86 6.04
N GLU A 90 -31.14 -15.64 4.96
CA GLU A 90 -30.14 -15.81 3.89
C GLU A 90 -29.60 -14.48 3.32
N VAL A 91 -30.47 -13.47 3.23
CA VAL A 91 -30.12 -12.11 2.79
C VAL A 91 -29.13 -11.43 3.75
N VAL A 92 -29.30 -11.62 5.06
CA VAL A 92 -28.44 -11.04 6.09
C VAL A 92 -27.08 -11.76 6.12
N GLY A 93 -27.09 -13.09 5.98
CA GLY A 93 -25.86 -13.89 5.84
C GLY A 93 -25.05 -13.49 4.60
N ALA A 94 -25.71 -13.33 3.44
CA ALA A 94 -25.06 -12.85 2.22
C ALA A 94 -24.50 -11.42 2.37
N ALA A 95 -25.24 -10.52 3.02
CA ALA A 95 -24.79 -9.16 3.31
C ALA A 95 -23.58 -9.12 4.26
N PHE A 96 -23.50 -10.02 5.24
CA PHE A 96 -22.35 -10.16 6.14
C PHE A 96 -21.09 -10.60 5.38
N VAL A 97 -21.20 -11.63 4.52
CA VAL A 97 -20.08 -12.11 3.69
C VAL A 97 -19.62 -11.02 2.70
N ALA A 98 -20.55 -10.32 2.06
CA ALA A 98 -20.23 -9.21 1.17
C ALA A 98 -19.52 -8.06 1.91
N SER A 99 -19.96 -7.74 3.13
CA SER A 99 -19.33 -6.71 3.97
C SER A 99 -17.92 -7.10 4.41
N LEU A 100 -17.69 -8.38 4.71
CA LEU A 100 -16.37 -8.91 5.06
C LEU A 100 -15.41 -8.85 3.86
N LEU A 101 -15.87 -9.26 2.67
CA LEU A 101 -15.09 -9.15 1.44
C LEU A 101 -14.80 -7.69 1.08
N GLY A 102 -15.77 -6.79 1.24
CA GLY A 102 -15.59 -5.35 1.05
C GLY A 102 -14.55 -4.77 2.01
N LEU A 103 -14.57 -5.17 3.28
CA LEU A 103 -13.59 -4.76 4.30
C LEU A 103 -12.17 -5.23 3.96
N LEU A 104 -12.02 -6.42 3.38
CA LEU A 104 -10.72 -6.95 2.93
C LEU A 104 -10.24 -6.30 1.62
N ALA A 105 -11.16 -5.97 0.71
CA ALA A 105 -10.84 -5.35 -0.58
C ALA A 105 -10.51 -3.85 -0.47
N ALA A 106 -11.14 -3.12 0.46
CA ALA A 106 -10.93 -1.68 0.68
C ALA A 106 -9.45 -1.30 0.92
N PRO A 107 -8.70 -1.95 1.83
CA PRO A 107 -7.28 -1.65 2.02
C PRO A 107 -6.44 -2.04 0.80
N LEU A 108 -6.82 -3.06 0.02
CA LEU A 108 -6.10 -3.43 -1.20
C LEU A 108 -6.17 -2.32 -2.26
N VAL A 109 -7.36 -1.74 -2.48
CA VAL A 109 -7.56 -0.61 -3.39
C VAL A 109 -6.82 0.64 -2.88
N GLY A 110 -6.86 0.90 -1.56
CA GLY A 110 -6.12 2.00 -0.94
C GLY A 110 -4.61 1.86 -1.06
N ILE A 111 -4.07 0.66 -0.86
CA ILE A 111 -2.64 0.36 -1.01
C ILE A 111 -2.22 0.49 -2.47
N ALA A 112 -3.00 -0.02 -3.42
CA ALA A 112 -2.71 0.09 -4.85
C ALA A 112 -2.73 1.56 -5.33
N GLY A 113 -3.71 2.35 -4.90
CA GLY A 113 -3.85 3.76 -5.29
C GLY A 113 -2.80 4.70 -4.66
N THR A 114 -2.17 4.29 -3.56
CA THR A 114 -1.18 5.11 -2.81
C THR A 114 0.27 4.67 -3.02
N ARG A 115 0.52 3.66 -3.86
CA ARG A 115 1.88 3.25 -4.27
C ARG A 115 2.44 4.24 -5.29
N LEU A 116 3.11 5.26 -4.78
CA LEU A 116 3.78 6.28 -5.59
C LEU A 116 5.12 5.80 -6.14
N LEU A 117 5.89 5.10 -5.31
CA LEU A 117 7.18 4.49 -5.64
C LEU A 117 7.17 3.06 -5.11
N ARG A 118 7.78 2.15 -5.87
CA ARG A 118 8.00 0.78 -5.44
C ARG A 118 9.50 0.61 -5.13
N PRO A 119 9.87 0.21 -3.91
CA PRO A 119 11.26 -0.07 -3.61
C PRO A 119 11.67 -1.34 -4.36
N VAL A 120 12.73 -1.25 -5.16
CA VAL A 120 13.31 -2.39 -5.88
C VAL A 120 14.42 -3.00 -5.04
N PHE A 121 15.24 -2.15 -4.41
CA PHE A 121 16.37 -2.58 -3.60
C PHE A 121 16.71 -1.49 -2.59
N ILE A 122 16.96 -1.89 -1.34
CA ILE A 122 17.40 -0.98 -0.27
C ILE A 122 18.72 -1.53 0.26
N ASP A 123 19.79 -0.78 0.04
CA ASP A 123 21.10 -1.02 0.63
C ASP A 123 21.40 0.01 1.72
N ASP A 124 22.48 -0.19 2.46
CA ASP A 124 22.87 0.72 3.55
C ASP A 124 23.36 2.09 3.03
N ARG A 125 23.71 2.18 1.72
CA ARG A 125 24.20 3.40 1.07
C ARG A 125 23.31 3.95 -0.03
N ILE A 126 22.46 3.11 -0.63
CA ILE A 126 21.63 3.49 -1.77
C ILE A 126 20.22 2.89 -1.67
N VAL A 127 19.23 3.68 -2.07
CA VAL A 127 17.83 3.23 -2.20
C VAL A 127 17.46 3.26 -3.67
N ARG A 128 17.21 2.10 -4.27
CA ARG A 128 16.68 1.99 -5.63
C ARG A 128 15.17 1.89 -5.60
N VAL A 129 14.54 2.85 -6.26
CA VAL A 129 13.08 2.96 -6.38
C VAL A 129 12.67 2.98 -7.85
N THR A 130 11.54 2.35 -8.15
CA THR A 130 10.88 2.45 -9.47
C THR A 130 9.55 3.18 -9.35
N GLY A 131 9.00 3.63 -10.48
CA GLY A 131 7.74 4.38 -10.56
C GLY A 131 7.88 5.89 -10.74
N ALA A 132 9.12 6.40 -10.88
CA ALA A 132 9.38 7.76 -11.34
C ALA A 132 9.02 7.89 -12.83
N GLY A 133 8.41 9.01 -13.21
CA GLY A 133 8.00 9.23 -14.60
C GLY A 133 9.15 9.70 -15.49
N PRO A 134 9.08 9.50 -16.82
CA PRO A 134 10.16 9.83 -17.75
C PRO A 134 10.56 11.32 -17.71
N GLY A 135 9.59 12.22 -17.49
CA GLY A 135 9.89 13.66 -17.35
C GLY A 135 10.67 14.04 -16.08
N PHE A 136 10.66 13.19 -15.04
CA PHE A 136 11.55 13.38 -13.87
C PHE A 136 12.92 12.74 -14.13
N LEU A 137 12.93 11.55 -14.74
CA LEU A 137 14.18 10.84 -15.05
C LEU A 137 15.06 11.62 -16.04
N GLY A 138 14.45 12.32 -17.01
CA GLY A 138 15.18 13.15 -17.97
C GLY A 138 15.82 14.41 -17.38
N GLY A 139 15.43 14.82 -16.16
CA GLY A 139 16.02 15.97 -15.46
C GLY A 139 17.13 15.57 -14.48
N LEU A 140 17.40 14.29 -14.30
CA LEU A 140 18.47 13.80 -13.43
C LEU A 140 19.78 13.66 -14.22
N SER A 141 20.91 13.83 -13.54
CA SER A 141 22.20 13.43 -14.09
C SER A 141 22.21 11.92 -14.34
N PRO A 142 22.94 11.44 -15.35
CA PRO A 142 23.10 10.01 -15.60
C PRO A 142 23.58 9.31 -14.33
N SER A 143 22.96 8.19 -13.96
CA SER A 143 23.42 7.43 -12.81
C SER A 143 24.83 6.89 -13.09
N PRO A 144 25.77 6.97 -12.14
CA PRO A 144 27.11 6.39 -12.30
C PRO A 144 27.12 4.85 -12.26
N TRP A 145 25.95 4.22 -12.09
CA TRP A 145 25.77 2.79 -11.93
C TRP A 145 25.06 2.18 -13.15
N PRO A 146 25.40 0.95 -13.57
CA PRO A 146 24.80 0.31 -14.73
C PRO A 146 23.31 0.03 -14.53
N PRO A 147 22.49 0.08 -15.60
CA PRO A 147 21.11 -0.41 -15.56
C PRO A 147 21.14 -1.92 -15.32
N GLY A 148 20.40 -2.37 -14.31
CA GLY A 148 20.20 -3.79 -13.98
C GLY A 148 18.84 -4.26 -14.42
#